data_AF-A0A8S2A649-F1
#
_entry.id   AF-A0A8S2A649-F1
#
_cell.length_a   1.000
_cell.length_b   1.000
_cell.length_c   1.000
_cell.angle_alpha   90.00
_cell.angle_beta   90.00
_cell.angle_gamma   90.00
#
_symmetry.space_group_name_H-M   'P 1'
#
loop_
_entity.id
_entity.type
_entity.pdbx_description
1 polymer ?
#
loop_
_entity_poly.entity_id
_entity_poly.type
_entity_poly.pdbx_seq_one_letter_code
_entity_poly.pdbx_strand_id
1 'polypeptide(L)'
;MNKMSFFGYSFIVVALFSDLTQAYRHTPAQPPKANANGDVKPQETLAVHNKARAMVGVGPMVWNETLATYAQNYAHERARDCAMKHSSGPFGENLAAGWGTMSGPVATEYWMTEKENYDYDSNTCGGGDGVCGHYTQIVVA
;
A
#
# COMPACT_ATOMS: atom_id res chain seq x y z
N MET A 1 2.97 -29.67 3.23
CA MET A 1 1.62 -29.38 2.69
C MET A 1 1.12 -28.20 3.52
N ASN A 2 1.25 -26.95 3.08
CA ASN A 2 0.44 -26.30 2.05
C ASN A 2 1.31 -25.37 1.18
N LYS A 3 1.23 -25.52 -0.15
CA LYS A 3 1.73 -24.51 -1.08
C LYS A 3 0.79 -23.32 -0.97
N MET A 4 1.27 -22.19 -0.42
CA MET A 4 0.51 -20.94 -0.50
C MET A 4 0.58 -20.49 -1.95
N SER A 5 -0.41 -20.93 -2.72
CA SER A 5 -0.56 -20.65 -4.13
C SER A 5 -1.25 -19.29 -4.24
N PHE A 6 -0.48 -18.21 -4.30
CA PHE A 6 -1.00 -16.89 -4.64
C PHE A 6 -1.24 -16.82 -6.16
N PHE A 7 -2.32 -17.42 -6.64
CA PHE A 7 -2.84 -17.13 -7.97
C PHE A 7 -3.70 -15.87 -7.89
N GLY A 8 -3.32 -14.85 -8.67
CA GLY A 8 -4.25 -13.86 -9.17
C GLY A 8 -4.16 -12.50 -8.50
N TYR A 9 -3.67 -11.53 -9.28
CA TYR A 9 -3.93 -10.10 -9.12
C TYR A 9 -3.58 -9.49 -7.77
N SER A 10 -2.28 -9.27 -7.58
CA SER A 10 -1.82 -8.39 -6.51
C SER A 10 -1.89 -6.93 -6.94
N PHE A 11 -2.63 -6.18 -6.15
CA PHE A 11 -2.96 -4.78 -6.34
C PHE A 11 -2.79 -4.09 -5.01
N ILE A 12 -2.27 -2.86 -5.01
CA ILE A 12 -1.73 -2.21 -3.82
C ILE A 12 -2.71 -1.16 -3.33
N VAL A 13 -3.09 -1.27 -2.07
CA VAL A 13 -3.81 -0.24 -1.32
C VAL A 13 -2.76 0.62 -0.62
N VAL A 14 -2.95 1.93 -0.65
CA VAL A 14 -2.20 2.89 0.16
C VAL A 14 -3.23 3.64 0.98
N ALA A 15 -3.26 3.40 2.30
CA ALA A 15 -3.90 4.32 3.22
C ALA A 15 -2.91 5.43 3.55
N LEU A 16 -3.29 6.67 3.24
CA LEU A 16 -2.50 7.87 3.50
C LEU A 16 -3.16 8.58 4.65
N PHE A 17 -2.40 8.79 5.72
CA PHE A 17 -2.77 9.69 6.79
C PHE A 17 -1.80 10.85 6.75
N SER A 18 -2.11 11.86 5.95
CA SER A 18 -1.52 13.18 6.10
C SER A 18 -2.62 14.24 6.14
N ASP A 19 -2.52 15.06 7.19
CA ASP A 19 -3.20 16.31 7.49
C ASP A 19 -4.70 16.30 7.85
N LEU A 20 -4.94 15.97 9.12
CA LEU A 20 -6.18 16.26 9.87
C LEU A 20 -6.44 17.76 10.13
N THR A 21 -5.80 18.71 9.46
CA THR A 21 -5.95 20.15 9.80
C THR A 21 -6.58 21.04 8.74
N GLN A 22 -6.70 20.63 7.47
CA GLN A 22 -7.31 21.50 6.44
C GLN A 22 -8.76 21.11 6.05
N ALA A 23 -9.21 19.88 6.35
CA ALA A 23 -10.49 19.37 5.84
C ALA A 23 -11.74 19.60 6.72
N TYR A 24 -11.60 20.13 7.95
CA TYR A 24 -12.76 20.39 8.83
C TYR A 24 -13.63 21.59 8.39
N ARG A 25 -13.35 22.23 7.24
CA ARG A 25 -14.08 23.41 6.75
C ARG A 25 -14.82 23.28 5.42
N HIS A 26 -14.84 22.12 4.75
CA HIS A 26 -15.55 22.02 3.47
C HIS A 26 -16.63 20.92 3.45
N THR A 27 -17.87 21.42 3.52
CA THR A 27 -19.15 20.99 2.92
C THR A 27 -19.24 19.57 2.33
N PRO A 28 -20.34 18.83 2.56
CA PRO A 28 -20.54 17.53 1.93
C PRO A 28 -20.96 17.71 0.48
N ALA A 29 -20.13 17.27 -0.47
CA ALA A 29 -20.49 16.69 -1.77
C ALA A 29 -19.31 16.79 -2.76
N GLN A 30 -18.48 15.75 -2.81
CA GLN A 30 -17.88 15.18 -4.04
C GLN A 30 -16.96 14.01 -3.65
N PRO A 31 -16.99 12.86 -4.36
CA PRO A 31 -15.93 11.87 -4.21
C PRO A 31 -14.61 12.53 -4.62
N PRO A 32 -13.57 12.50 -3.78
CA PRO A 32 -12.33 13.19 -4.08
C PRO A 32 -11.71 12.56 -5.32
N LYS A 33 -11.59 13.35 -6.39
CA LYS A 33 -10.71 13.01 -7.50
C LYS A 33 -9.31 12.87 -6.91
N ALA A 34 -8.62 11.77 -7.19
CA ALA A 34 -7.21 11.59 -6.84
C ALA A 34 -6.44 12.81 -7.37
N ASN A 35 -6.07 13.68 -6.45
CA ASN A 35 -5.29 14.87 -6.68
C ASN A 35 -3.89 14.39 -7.15
N ALA A 36 -3.50 14.73 -8.39
CA ALA A 36 -2.20 14.35 -8.94
C ALA A 36 -1.00 14.98 -8.18
N ASN A 37 -1.25 16.01 -7.36
CA ASN A 37 -0.32 16.66 -6.42
C ASN A 37 -0.61 16.30 -4.95
N GLY A 38 -1.40 15.26 -4.69
CA GLY A 38 -1.79 14.81 -3.35
C GLY A 38 -0.85 13.74 -2.82
N ASP A 39 -1.01 13.38 -1.54
CA ASP A 39 -0.15 12.44 -0.81
C ASP A 39 0.07 11.09 -1.52
N VAL A 40 -0.84 10.69 -2.42
CA VAL A 40 -0.74 9.46 -3.21
C VAL A 40 0.44 9.48 -4.19
N LYS A 41 0.74 10.63 -4.81
CA LYS A 41 1.79 10.79 -5.84
C LYS A 41 1.88 9.60 -6.81
N PRO A 42 0.87 9.34 -7.65
CA PRO A 42 0.70 8.08 -8.40
C PRO A 42 1.95 7.59 -9.14
N GLN A 43 2.62 8.48 -9.87
CA GLN A 43 3.80 8.15 -10.67
C GLN A 43 5.01 7.83 -9.78
N GLU A 44 5.21 8.58 -8.69
CA GLU A 44 6.31 8.35 -7.74
C GLU A 44 6.09 7.04 -6.97
N THR A 45 4.87 6.82 -6.46
CA THR A 45 4.49 5.57 -5.80
C THR A 45 4.70 4.37 -6.70
N LEU A 46 4.21 4.43 -7.95
CA LEU A 46 4.41 3.35 -8.91
C LEU A 46 5.90 3.12 -9.25
N ALA A 47 6.68 4.19 -9.34
CA ALA A 47 8.12 4.10 -9.61
C ALA A 47 8.87 3.37 -8.48
N VAL A 48 8.57 3.67 -7.20
CA VAL A 48 9.20 2.97 -6.06
C VAL A 48 8.83 1.48 -6.06
N HIS A 49 7.56 1.15 -6.31
CA HIS A 49 7.11 -0.23 -6.43
C HIS A 49 7.81 -0.98 -7.57
N ASN A 50 7.87 -0.38 -8.76
CA ASN A 50 8.50 -1.01 -9.91
C ASN A 50 10.01 -1.14 -9.76
N LYS A 51 10.67 -0.21 -9.05
CA LYS A 51 12.06 -0.36 -8.64
C LYS A 51 12.24 -1.57 -7.71
N ALA A 52 11.36 -1.74 -6.71
CA ALA A 52 11.37 -2.88 -5.81
C ALA A 52 11.22 -4.23 -6.54
N ARG A 53 10.25 -4.31 -7.46
CA ARG A 53 9.98 -5.51 -8.26
C ARG A 53 11.14 -5.85 -9.19
N ALA A 54 11.74 -4.84 -9.84
CA ALA A 54 12.90 -5.02 -10.70
C ALA A 54 14.12 -5.59 -9.94
N MET A 55 14.34 -5.20 -8.67
CA MET A 55 15.43 -5.74 -7.86
C MET A 55 15.36 -7.25 -7.63
N VAL A 56 14.18 -7.86 -7.80
CA VAL A 56 13.96 -9.30 -7.61
C VAL A 56 13.45 -9.99 -8.88
N GLY A 57 13.60 -9.35 -10.04
CA GLY A 57 13.27 -9.94 -11.34
C GLY A 57 11.76 -10.08 -11.63
N VAL A 58 10.92 -9.34 -10.91
CA VAL A 58 9.46 -9.37 -11.07
C VAL A 58 9.02 -8.22 -11.99
N GLY A 59 8.09 -8.51 -12.91
CA GLY A 59 7.63 -7.55 -13.92
C GLY A 59 6.93 -6.31 -13.31
N PRO A 60 6.98 -5.14 -13.98
CA PRO A 60 6.43 -3.90 -13.45
C PRO A 60 4.89 -3.93 -13.40
N MET A 61 4.33 -3.18 -12.45
CA MET A 61 2.91 -2.86 -12.34
C MET A 61 2.57 -1.60 -13.14
N VAL A 62 1.28 -1.43 -13.41
CA VAL A 62 0.69 -0.23 -14.02
C VAL A 62 -0.33 0.39 -13.05
N TRP A 63 -0.47 1.70 -13.08
CA TRP A 63 -1.46 2.41 -12.27
C TRP A 63 -2.88 2.07 -12.73
N ASN A 64 -3.80 1.88 -11.77
CA ASN A 64 -5.21 1.64 -12.05
C ASN A 64 -6.08 2.64 -11.25
N GLU A 65 -6.79 3.51 -11.98
CA GLU A 65 -7.58 4.58 -11.36
C GLU A 65 -8.79 4.08 -10.54
N THR A 66 -9.38 2.94 -10.93
CA THR A 66 -10.48 2.33 -10.18
C THR A 66 -10.00 1.84 -8.82
N LEU A 67 -8.84 1.18 -8.79
CA LEU A 67 -8.22 0.71 -7.56
C LEU A 67 -7.74 1.88 -6.68
N ALA A 68 -7.14 2.91 -7.27
CA ALA A 68 -6.72 4.10 -6.55
C ALA A 68 -7.93 4.78 -5.86
N THR A 69 -9.06 4.87 -6.56
CA THR A 69 -10.31 5.40 -6.01
C THR A 69 -10.83 4.54 -4.86
N TYR A 70 -10.78 3.21 -5.00
CA TYR A 70 -11.15 2.28 -3.93
C TYR A 70 -10.29 2.48 -2.68
N ALA A 71 -8.96 2.50 -2.85
CA ALA A 71 -8.01 2.69 -1.76
C ALA A 71 -8.19 4.04 -1.06
N GLN A 72 -8.38 5.13 -1.83
CA GLN A 72 -8.61 6.46 -1.26
C GLN A 72 -9.89 6.54 -0.43
N ASN A 73 -10.98 5.91 -0.90
CA ASN A 73 -12.24 5.85 -0.14
C ASN A 73 -12.05 5.07 1.17
N TYR A 74 -11.31 3.96 1.14
CA TYR A 74 -11.03 3.19 2.35
C TYR A 74 -10.13 3.95 3.33
N ALA A 75 -9.11 4.65 2.82
CA ALA A 75 -8.26 5.52 3.62
C ALA A 75 -9.08 6.61 4.34
N HIS A 76 -10.04 7.24 3.66
CA HIS A 76 -10.95 8.21 4.28
C HIS A 76 -11.85 7.60 5.35
N GLU A 77 -12.24 6.34 5.21
CA GLU A 77 -12.99 5.61 6.24
C GLU A 77 -12.13 5.40 7.50
N ARG A 78 -10.90 4.89 7.33
CA ARG A 78 -9.96 4.65 8.43
C ARG A 78 -9.43 5.94 9.06
N ALA A 79 -9.35 7.04 8.32
CA ALA A 79 -9.01 8.37 8.85
C ALA A 79 -9.94 8.85 9.98
N ARG A 80 -11.16 8.28 10.08
CA ARG A 80 -12.13 8.67 11.11
C ARG A 80 -11.82 8.09 12.49
N ASP A 81 -11.14 6.96 12.55
CA ASP A 81 -10.86 6.23 13.80
C ASP A 81 -9.40 5.77 13.95
N CYS A 82 -8.58 6.01 12.93
CA CYS A 82 -7.17 5.64 12.84
C CYS A 82 -6.89 4.14 13.02
N ALA A 83 -7.88 3.27 12.79
CA ALA A 83 -7.71 1.83 12.95
C ALA A 83 -6.95 1.21 11.77
N MET A 84 -5.86 0.49 12.07
CA MET A 84 -5.09 -0.33 11.12
C MET A 84 -5.80 -1.66 10.87
N LYS A 85 -7.02 -1.59 10.31
CA LYS A 85 -7.85 -2.74 9.98
C LYS A 85 -7.95 -2.90 8.47
N HIS A 86 -7.86 -4.13 7.99
CA HIS A 86 -8.02 -4.43 6.57
C HIS A 86 -9.47 -4.35 6.08
N SER A 87 -9.66 -3.94 4.83
CA SER A 87 -10.98 -3.72 4.18
C SER A 87 -11.79 -4.99 4.00
N SER A 88 -11.14 -6.16 4.01
CA SER A 88 -11.73 -7.44 3.60
C SER A 88 -12.29 -7.40 2.17
N GLY A 89 -11.78 -6.46 1.34
CA GLY A 89 -12.16 -6.29 -0.05
C GLY A 89 -11.58 -7.36 -0.98
N PRO A 90 -11.86 -7.27 -2.29
CA PRO A 90 -11.43 -8.27 -3.27
C PRO A 90 -9.97 -8.10 -3.73
N PHE A 91 -9.26 -7.08 -3.25
CA PHE A 91 -7.90 -6.74 -3.68
C PHE A 91 -6.88 -7.05 -2.59
N GLY A 92 -5.62 -7.29 -2.99
CA GLY A 92 -4.49 -7.19 -2.07
C GLY A 92 -4.44 -5.81 -1.41
N GLU A 93 -3.87 -5.73 -0.21
CA GLU A 93 -3.91 -4.49 0.56
C GLU A 93 -2.71 -4.36 1.49
N ASN A 94 -2.02 -3.22 1.39
CA ASN A 94 -1.08 -2.76 2.39
C ASN A 94 -1.66 -1.54 3.09
N LEU A 95 -1.38 -1.38 4.39
CA LEU A 95 -1.79 -0.21 5.15
C LEU A 95 -0.55 0.45 5.74
N ALA A 96 -0.56 1.77 5.77
CA ALA A 96 0.44 2.56 6.48
C ALA A 96 -0.27 3.68 7.22
N ALA A 97 0.25 4.02 8.39
CA ALA A 97 -0.14 5.20 9.14
C ALA A 97 1.10 5.76 9.81
N GLY A 98 1.16 7.08 9.93
CA GLY A 98 2.27 7.77 10.56
C GLY A 98 1.86 9.15 11.02
N TRP A 99 2.66 9.76 11.87
CA TRP A 99 2.53 11.17 12.21
C TRP A 99 3.41 11.98 11.27
N GLY A 100 2.85 13.02 10.64
CA GLY A 100 3.53 13.83 9.62
C GLY A 100 3.27 13.33 8.19
N THR A 101 4.27 13.42 7.31
CA THR A 101 4.10 13.09 5.89
C THR A 101 4.15 11.57 5.66
N MET A 102 2.99 10.91 5.59
CA MET A 102 2.87 9.53 5.11
C MET A 102 2.32 9.52 3.69
N SER A 103 3.21 9.79 2.72
CA SER A 103 2.89 9.77 1.28
C SER A 103 3.03 8.37 0.68
N GLY A 104 2.48 8.14 -0.52
CA GLY A 104 2.55 6.85 -1.20
C GLY A 104 3.98 6.32 -1.44
N PRO A 105 4.96 7.12 -1.94
CA PRO A 105 6.33 6.64 -2.05
C PRO A 105 6.95 6.35 -0.67
N VAL A 106 6.66 7.17 0.36
CA VAL A 106 7.16 6.95 1.73
C VAL A 106 6.61 5.66 2.32
N ALA A 107 5.31 5.40 2.19
CA ALA A 107 4.68 4.15 2.63
C ALA A 107 5.29 2.94 1.91
N THR A 108 5.56 3.07 0.60
CA THR A 108 6.20 2.01 -0.19
C THR A 108 7.61 1.71 0.32
N GLU A 109 8.42 2.75 0.58
CA GLU A 109 9.76 2.58 1.15
C GLU A 109 9.71 1.97 2.56
N TYR A 110 8.72 2.35 3.36
CA TYR A 110 8.50 1.77 4.69
C TYR A 110 8.18 0.27 4.62
N TRP A 111 7.25 -0.15 3.76
CA TRP A 111 6.94 -1.57 3.57
C TRP A 111 8.14 -2.38 3.05
N MET A 112 9.01 -1.73 2.28
CA MET A 112 10.24 -2.37 1.78
C MET A 112 11.26 -2.70 2.88
N THR A 113 11.19 -2.07 4.06
CA THR A 113 12.10 -2.42 5.17
C THR A 113 11.89 -3.83 5.67
N GLU A 114 10.71 -4.43 5.43
CA GLU A 114 10.44 -5.82 5.77
C GLU A 114 11.19 -6.83 4.89
N LYS A 115 11.86 -6.38 3.83
CA LYS A 115 12.70 -7.24 2.98
C LYS A 115 13.74 -8.01 3.79
N GLU A 116 14.30 -7.41 4.83
CA GLU A 116 15.29 -8.05 5.72
C GLU A 116 14.69 -9.24 6.47
N ASN A 117 13.37 -9.28 6.64
CA ASN A 117 12.65 -10.37 7.27
C ASN A 117 12.17 -11.43 6.27
N TYR A 118 12.47 -11.36 4.97
CA TYR A 118 12.01 -12.35 4.00
C TYR A 118 13.15 -13.23 3.50
N ASP A 119 12.99 -14.54 3.70
CA ASP A 119 13.90 -15.56 3.17
C ASP A 119 13.33 -16.11 1.86
N TYR A 120 14.05 -15.83 0.76
CA TYR A 120 13.68 -16.24 -0.59
C TYR A 120 13.90 -17.73 -0.83
N ASP A 121 14.85 -18.37 -0.14
CA ASP A 121 15.18 -19.78 -0.35
C ASP A 121 14.08 -20.67 0.25
N SER A 122 13.56 -20.28 1.41
CA SER A 122 12.48 -20.98 2.09
C SER A 122 11.08 -20.46 1.76
N ASN A 123 10.97 -19.28 1.12
CA ASN A 123 9.71 -18.56 0.90
C ASN A 123 8.95 -18.35 2.22
N THR A 124 9.67 -17.90 3.25
CA THR A 124 9.12 -17.63 4.58
C THR A 124 9.54 -16.25 5.08
N CYS A 125 8.72 -15.64 5.94
CA CYS A 125 9.21 -14.55 6.76
C CYS A 125 10.08 -15.16 7.87
N GLY A 126 11.31 -14.67 8.04
CA GLY A 126 12.30 -15.13 9.00
C GLY A 126 11.76 -15.24 10.43
N GLY A 127 12.21 -16.27 11.13
CA GLY A 127 11.64 -16.71 12.41
C GLY A 127 11.66 -15.66 13.53
N GLY A 128 10.54 -15.58 14.27
CA GLY A 128 10.24 -14.62 15.33
C GLY A 128 8.91 -13.91 15.08
N ASP A 129 8.79 -12.66 15.56
CA ASP A 129 7.69 -11.73 15.24
C ASP A 129 7.90 -10.98 13.90
N GLY A 130 8.81 -11.46 13.05
CA GLY A 130 9.21 -10.80 11.80
C GLY A 130 8.08 -10.75 10.78
N VAL A 131 7.49 -9.58 10.59
CA VAL A 131 6.46 -9.35 9.56
C VAL A 131 7.14 -9.06 8.23
N CYS A 132 6.71 -9.76 7.18
CA CYS A 132 7.11 -9.50 5.79
C CYS A 132 5.94 -9.44 4.80
N GLY A 133 4.71 -9.31 5.33
CA GLY A 133 3.49 -9.30 4.54
C GLY A 133 3.40 -8.12 3.57
N HIS A 134 3.85 -6.92 4.00
CA HIS A 134 3.81 -5.76 3.14
C HIS A 134 4.84 -5.85 2.02
N TYR A 135 6.06 -6.31 2.35
CA TYR A 135 7.10 -6.54 1.36
C TYR A 135 6.69 -7.58 0.31
N THR A 136 6.22 -8.74 0.77
CA THR A 136 5.81 -9.83 -0.14
C THR A 136 4.64 -9.41 -1.04
N GLN A 137 3.71 -8.59 -0.55
CA GLN A 137 2.64 -8.01 -1.37
C GLN A 137 3.15 -7.08 -2.48
N ILE A 138 4.28 -6.40 -2.30
CA ILE A 138 4.91 -5.55 -3.32
C ILE A 138 5.55 -6.38 -4.43
N VAL A 139 6.21 -7.49 -4.07
CA VAL A 139 7.06 -8.27 -4.99
C VAL A 139 6.45 -9.57 -5.50
N VAL A 140 5.22 -9.87 -5.15
CA VAL A 140 4.50 -11.02 -5.70
C VAL A 140 4.29 -10.90 -7.22
N ALA A 141 4.53 -12.01 -7.94
CA ALA A 141 4.43 -12.09 -9.40
C ALA A 141 3.01 -12.41 -9.87
#